data_AF-A0A6V7KER7-F1
#
_entry.id   AF-A0A6V7KER7-F1
#
_cell.length_a   1.000
_cell.length_b   1.000
_cell.length_c   1.000
_cell.angle_alpha   90.00
_cell.angle_beta   90.00
_cell.angle_gamma   90.00
#
_symmetry.space_group_name_H-M   'P 1'
#
loop_
_entity.id
_entity.type
_entity.pdbx_description
1 polymer ?
#
loop_
_entity_poly.entity_id
_entity_poly.type
_entity_poly.pdbx_seq_one_letter_code
_entity_poly.pdbx_strand_id
1 'polypeptide(L)'
;GPLGAIRIIEGSNLTGDVLVFKYLHLSLPDRATSLLLSMNWDIDSRITMHSLNQILNYLFKLPLIPEREGLIQNALGSFHVPIRPISQAVEEEYGDEIRDLTRRFFHHLLKYKLFEKAFRLAIDLNDHDLFMDIHYYALVVNDHEMASAAKEKAELVLSRSNSSATS
;
A
#
# COMPACT_ATOMS: atom_id res chain seq x y z
N GLY A 1 2.54 -7.35 -43.41
CA GLY A 1 2.11 -6.06 -42.83
C GLY A 1 1.38 -5.24 -43.89
N PRO A 2 0.60 -4.19 -43.55
CA PRO A 2 0.86 -3.31 -42.41
C PRO A 2 -0.29 -3.12 -41.38
N LEU A 3 0.16 -2.78 -40.17
CA LEU A 3 -0.33 -1.71 -39.28
C LEU A 3 -1.74 -1.83 -38.70
N GLY A 4 -1.78 -2.40 -37.48
CA GLY A 4 -2.89 -2.24 -36.56
C GLY A 4 -3.16 -0.75 -36.31
N ALA A 5 -4.40 -0.35 -36.56
CA ALA A 5 -4.89 0.98 -36.29
C ALA A 5 -4.91 1.21 -34.78
N ILE A 6 -3.88 1.87 -34.26
CA ILE A 6 -3.99 2.58 -32.99
C ILE A 6 -4.90 3.76 -33.27
N ARG A 7 -6.18 3.64 -32.89
CA ARG A 7 -7.08 4.79 -32.78
C ARG A 7 -6.51 5.67 -31.68
N ILE A 8 -5.71 6.66 -32.07
CA ILE A 8 -5.35 7.78 -31.22
C ILE A 8 -6.66 8.50 -30.95
N ILE A 9 -7.16 8.37 -29.72
CA ILE A 9 -8.33 9.11 -29.26
C ILE A 9 -7.86 10.56 -29.12
N GLU A 10 -8.18 11.35 -30.14
CA GLU A 10 -7.99 12.79 -30.20
C GLU A 10 -8.67 13.46 -28.99
N GLY A 11 -7.89 14.16 -28.15
CA GLY A 11 -8.43 15.14 -27.19
C GLY A 11 -8.05 14.98 -25.71
N SER A 12 -7.47 13.86 -25.27
CA SER A 12 -6.99 13.70 -23.89
C SER A 12 -5.53 13.25 -23.90
N ASN A 13 -4.63 13.99 -23.25
CA ASN A 13 -3.29 13.48 -22.96
C ASN A 13 -3.45 12.10 -22.30
N LEU A 14 -2.94 11.04 -22.92
CA LEU A 14 -2.96 9.67 -22.38
C LEU A 14 -1.93 9.55 -21.26
N THR A 15 -2.16 10.30 -20.18
CA THR A 15 -1.36 10.23 -18.97
C THR A 15 -1.51 8.86 -18.30
N GLY A 16 -0.51 8.48 -17.51
CA GLY A 16 -0.46 7.16 -16.88
C GLY A 16 -1.69 6.84 -16.04
N ASP A 17 -2.19 7.81 -15.29
CA ASP A 17 -3.39 7.71 -14.45
C ASP A 17 -4.67 7.53 -15.27
N VAL A 18 -4.81 8.19 -16.42
CA VAL A 18 -5.95 7.98 -17.34
C VAL A 18 -5.94 6.56 -17.89
N LEU A 19 -4.76 6.00 -18.18
CA LEU A 19 -4.62 4.61 -18.63
C LEU A 19 -4.91 3.61 -17.49
N VAL A 20 -4.43 3.87 -16.28
CA VAL A 20 -4.76 3.09 -15.08
C VAL A 20 -6.27 3.04 -14.87
N PHE A 21 -6.94 4.20 -14.88
CA PHE A 21 -8.39 4.29 -14.78
C PHE A 21 -9.10 3.41 -15.83
N LYS A 22 -8.67 3.47 -17.09
CA LYS A 22 -9.21 2.63 -18.17
C LYS A 22 -9.01 1.14 -17.92
N TYR A 23 -7.83 0.71 -17.47
CA TYR A 23 -7.58 -0.69 -17.12
C TYR A 23 -8.47 -1.18 -15.97
N LEU A 24 -8.66 -0.37 -14.94
CA LEU A 24 -9.52 -0.71 -13.81
C LEU A 24 -11.00 -0.81 -14.23
N HIS A 25 -11.47 0.06 -15.13
CA HIS A 25 -12.81 -0.04 -15.71
C HIS A 25 -13.05 -1.32 -16.52
N LEU A 26 -11.98 -1.87 -17.13
CA LEU A 26 -12.00 -3.15 -17.81
C LEU A 26 -11.77 -4.34 -16.86
N SER A 27 -11.71 -4.10 -15.54
CA SER A 27 -11.40 -5.11 -14.51
C SER A 27 -10.05 -5.81 -14.76
N LEU A 28 -9.04 -5.04 -15.18
CA LEU A 28 -7.66 -5.50 -15.42
C LEU A 28 -6.68 -4.87 -14.41
N PRO A 29 -6.82 -5.16 -13.10
CA PRO A 29 -5.97 -4.54 -12.08
C PRO A 29 -4.50 -4.93 -12.22
N ASP A 30 -4.17 -6.11 -12.74
CA ASP A 30 -2.77 -6.52 -12.98
C ASP A 30 -2.06 -5.62 -13.99
N ARG A 31 -2.78 -5.21 -15.06
CA ARG A 31 -2.23 -4.27 -16.06
C ARG A 31 -2.09 -2.87 -15.50
N ALA A 32 -3.04 -2.44 -14.67
CA ALA A 32 -2.97 -1.16 -13.98
C ALA A 32 -1.75 -1.12 -13.04
N THR A 33 -1.56 -2.15 -12.21
CA THR A 33 -0.41 -2.26 -11.30
C THR A 33 0.92 -2.36 -12.05
N SER A 34 0.97 -3.12 -13.15
CA SER A 34 2.19 -3.23 -13.98
C SER A 34 2.56 -1.87 -14.60
N LEU A 35 1.57 -1.09 -15.03
CA LEU A 35 1.80 0.26 -15.54
C LEU A 35 2.33 1.17 -14.43
N LEU A 36 1.72 1.16 -13.23
CA LEU A 36 2.20 1.92 -12.08
C LEU A 36 3.67 1.61 -11.75
N LEU A 37 4.05 0.33 -11.71
CA LEU A 37 5.42 -0.10 -11.42
C LEU A 37 6.45 0.39 -12.45
N SER A 38 6.00 0.77 -13.65
CA SER A 38 6.85 1.34 -14.70
C SER A 38 6.92 2.88 -14.67
N MET A 39 6.08 3.55 -13.87
CA MET A 39 6.08 5.00 -13.73
C MET A 39 7.30 5.49 -12.95
N ASN A 40 7.65 6.76 -13.14
CA ASN A 40 8.75 7.39 -12.45
C ASN A 40 8.23 8.44 -11.46
N TRP A 41 8.34 8.12 -10.17
CA TRP A 41 7.98 9.00 -9.07
C TRP A 41 8.70 10.36 -9.12
N ASP A 42 9.94 10.44 -9.59
CA ASP A 42 10.69 11.71 -9.62
C ASP A 42 10.31 12.62 -10.80
N ILE A 43 9.72 12.08 -11.87
CA ILE A 43 9.33 12.86 -13.04
C ILE A 43 7.87 13.29 -12.93
N ASP A 44 6.99 12.36 -12.58
CA ASP A 44 5.54 12.54 -12.59
C ASP A 44 4.92 12.09 -11.26
N SER A 45 5.46 12.57 -10.13
CA SER A 45 5.05 12.18 -8.76
C SER A 45 3.54 12.23 -8.55
N ARG A 46 2.90 13.33 -8.96
CA ARG A 46 1.45 13.55 -8.85
C ARG A 46 0.64 12.52 -9.64
N ILE A 47 1.04 12.21 -10.87
CA ILE A 47 0.35 11.23 -11.73
C ILE A 47 0.54 9.82 -11.16
N THR A 48 1.75 9.52 -10.68
CA THR A 48 2.10 8.23 -10.06
C THR A 48 1.29 8.01 -8.79
N MET A 49 1.20 9.02 -7.92
CA MET A 49 0.39 8.97 -6.71
C MET A 49 -1.10 8.83 -7.01
N HIS A 50 -1.62 9.57 -8.01
CA HIS A 50 -3.02 9.44 -8.41
C HIS A 50 -3.32 8.02 -8.92
N SER A 51 -2.41 7.45 -9.73
CA SER A 51 -2.49 6.08 -10.23
C SER A 51 -2.51 5.05 -9.11
N LEU A 52 -1.60 5.17 -8.13
CA LEU A 52 -1.55 4.31 -6.95
C LEU A 52 -2.87 4.35 -6.18
N ASN A 53 -3.38 5.55 -5.89
CA ASN A 53 -4.66 5.74 -5.20
C ASN A 53 -5.83 5.08 -5.93
N GLN A 54 -5.92 5.24 -7.25
CA GLN A 54 -6.98 4.60 -8.04
C GLN A 54 -6.93 3.06 -7.91
N ILE A 55 -5.74 2.47 -8.03
CA ILE A 55 -5.54 1.01 -7.92
C ILE A 55 -5.93 0.52 -6.53
N LEU A 56 -5.41 1.15 -5.47
CA LEU A 56 -5.70 0.73 -4.10
C LEU A 56 -7.17 0.90 -3.74
N ASN A 57 -7.79 2.03 -4.11
CA ASN A 57 -9.21 2.26 -3.86
C ASN A 57 -10.11 1.29 -4.63
N TYR A 58 -9.69 0.84 -5.82
CA TYR A 58 -10.37 -0.22 -6.54
C TYR A 58 -10.23 -1.57 -5.80
N LEU A 59 -9.00 -1.96 -5.45
CA LEU A 59 -8.72 -3.26 -4.83
C LEU A 59 -9.35 -3.41 -3.43
N PHE A 60 -9.34 -2.35 -2.60
CA PHE A 60 -9.93 -2.39 -1.25
C PHE A 60 -11.46 -2.56 -1.24
N LYS A 61 -12.14 -2.28 -2.36
CA LYS A 61 -13.58 -2.53 -2.50
C LYS A 61 -13.90 -3.99 -2.81
N LEU A 62 -12.91 -4.78 -3.20
CA LEU A 62 -13.07 -6.17 -3.57
C LEU A 62 -12.77 -7.11 -2.38
N PRO A 63 -13.30 -8.35 -2.37
CA PRO A 63 -12.88 -9.36 -1.42
C PRO A 63 -11.38 -9.63 -1.49
N LEU A 64 -10.70 -9.74 -0.36
CA LEU A 64 -9.27 -10.04 -0.34
C LEU A 64 -9.05 -11.51 -0.67
N ILE A 65 -8.27 -11.76 -1.72
CA ILE A 65 -7.77 -13.07 -2.13
C ILE A 65 -6.26 -12.94 -2.37
N PRO A 66 -5.47 -14.03 -2.37
CA PRO A 66 -4.01 -13.96 -2.48
C PRO A 66 -3.50 -13.15 -3.67
N GLU A 67 -4.16 -13.26 -4.83
CA GLU A 67 -3.83 -12.48 -6.03
C GLU A 67 -3.98 -10.97 -5.80
N ARG A 68 -5.12 -10.53 -5.24
CA ARG A 68 -5.38 -9.11 -4.94
C ARG A 68 -4.49 -8.57 -3.83
N GLU A 69 -4.18 -9.41 -2.84
CA GLU A 69 -3.21 -9.08 -1.81
C GLU A 69 -1.84 -8.78 -2.44
N GLY A 70 -1.38 -9.63 -3.35
CA GLY A 70 -0.14 -9.42 -4.10
C GLY A 70 -0.17 -8.13 -4.93
N LEU A 71 -1.31 -7.81 -5.56
CA LEU A 71 -1.46 -6.55 -6.30
C LEU A 71 -1.39 -5.31 -5.41
N ILE A 72 -1.99 -5.36 -4.21
CA ILE A 72 -1.89 -4.27 -3.23
C ILE A 72 -0.45 -4.10 -2.76
N GLN A 73 0.23 -5.20 -2.42
CA GLN A 73 1.64 -5.19 -2.00
C GLN A 73 2.55 -4.64 -3.10
N ASN A 74 2.37 -5.08 -4.35
CA ASN A 74 3.13 -4.56 -5.48
C ASN A 74 2.87 -3.07 -5.71
N ALA A 75 1.61 -2.62 -5.62
CA ALA A 75 1.28 -1.22 -5.79
C ALA A 75 1.92 -0.34 -4.70
N LEU A 76 1.79 -0.71 -3.42
CA LEU A 76 2.46 -0.01 -2.32
C LEU A 76 4.00 -0.10 -2.42
N GLY A 77 4.51 -1.24 -2.87
CA GLY A 77 5.93 -1.49 -3.10
C GLY A 77 6.54 -0.58 -4.17
N SER A 78 5.73 -0.02 -5.07
CA SER A 78 6.19 0.98 -6.04
C SER A 78 6.81 2.22 -5.38
N PHE A 79 6.46 2.50 -4.11
CA PHE A 79 7.02 3.59 -3.31
C PHE A 79 7.96 3.09 -2.21
N HIS A 80 7.58 2.05 -1.46
CA HIS A 80 8.38 1.56 -0.32
C HIS A 80 9.66 0.83 -0.71
N VAL A 81 9.65 0.12 -1.83
CA VAL A 81 10.83 -0.61 -2.35
C VAL A 81 10.91 -0.34 -3.85
N PRO A 82 11.17 0.92 -4.23
CA PRO A 82 11.01 1.34 -5.60
C PRO A 82 12.18 0.78 -6.42
N ILE A 83 11.89 0.32 -7.65
CA ILE A 83 12.92 -0.22 -8.55
C ILE A 83 13.97 0.86 -8.87
N ARG A 84 13.54 2.12 -8.89
CA ARG A 84 14.41 3.29 -8.97
C ARG A 84 14.31 4.04 -7.64
N PRO A 85 15.43 4.40 -7.00
CA PRO A 85 15.39 5.23 -5.80
C PRO A 85 14.56 6.49 -6.04
N ILE A 86 13.72 6.84 -5.07
CA ILE A 86 12.89 8.04 -5.08
C ILE A 86 13.69 9.17 -4.42
N SER A 87 13.54 10.39 -4.90
CA SER A 87 14.18 11.56 -4.28
C SER A 87 13.55 11.90 -2.93
N GLN A 88 14.37 12.44 -2.02
CA GLN A 88 13.92 12.87 -0.68
C GLN A 88 12.73 13.84 -0.75
N ALA A 89 12.67 14.72 -1.76
CA ALA A 89 11.56 15.66 -1.92
C ALA A 89 10.22 14.94 -2.15
N VAL A 90 10.21 13.85 -2.92
CA VAL A 90 9.01 13.04 -3.17
C VAL A 90 8.67 12.19 -1.95
N GLU A 91 9.68 11.67 -1.23
CA GLU A 91 9.47 10.97 0.03
C GLU A 91 8.80 11.88 1.08
N GLU A 92 9.25 13.13 1.21
CA GLU A 92 8.66 14.13 2.11
C GLU A 92 7.26 14.57 1.67
N GLU A 93 7.02 14.69 0.35
CA GLU A 93 5.71 15.12 -0.18
C GLU A 93 4.61 14.08 0.02
N TYR A 94 4.92 12.79 -0.20
CA TYR A 94 3.90 11.73 -0.25
C TYR A 94 4.02 10.68 0.88
N GLY A 95 5.08 10.70 1.69
CA GLY A 95 5.36 9.68 2.69
C GLY A 95 4.21 9.45 3.69
N ASP A 96 3.60 10.51 4.18
CA ASP A 96 2.46 10.42 5.11
C ASP A 96 1.22 9.79 4.44
N GLU A 97 0.91 10.19 3.20
CA GLU A 97 -0.23 9.63 2.46
C GLU A 97 0.00 8.14 2.12
N ILE A 98 1.23 7.76 1.76
CA ILE A 98 1.61 6.36 1.54
C ILE A 98 1.53 5.56 2.84
N ARG A 99 1.97 6.13 3.95
CA ARG A 99 1.86 5.51 5.28
C ARG A 99 0.39 5.24 5.64
N ASP A 100 -0.51 6.19 5.37
CA ASP A 100 -1.95 6.01 5.58
C ASP A 100 -2.55 4.92 4.67
N LEU A 101 -2.15 4.85 3.40
CA LEU A 101 -2.54 3.77 2.50
C LEU A 101 -2.04 2.40 2.98
N THR A 102 -0.85 2.36 3.55
CA THR A 102 -0.25 1.15 4.12
C THR A 102 -1.00 0.71 5.38
N ARG A 103 -1.37 1.67 6.26
CA ARG A 103 -2.26 1.43 7.41
C ARG A 103 -3.64 0.93 6.94
N ARG A 104 -4.21 1.44 5.86
CA ARG A 104 -5.47 0.90 5.30
C ARG A 104 -5.32 -0.55 4.87
N PHE A 105 -4.21 -0.92 4.25
CA PHE A 105 -3.92 -2.32 3.90
C PHE A 105 -3.79 -3.21 5.13
N PHE A 106 -3.10 -2.74 6.17
CA PHE A 106 -3.02 -3.42 7.46
C PHE A 106 -4.40 -3.78 8.04
N HIS A 107 -5.33 -2.81 8.11
CA HIS A 107 -6.68 -3.06 8.61
C HIS A 107 -7.46 -4.02 7.71
N HIS A 108 -7.18 -3.97 6.41
CA HIS A 108 -7.74 -4.94 5.47
C HIS A 108 -7.25 -6.35 5.81
N LEU A 109 -5.96 -6.56 6.07
CA LEU A 109 -5.43 -7.87 6.52
C LEU A 109 -6.08 -8.37 7.81
N LEU A 110 -6.25 -7.49 8.81
CA LEU A 110 -6.93 -7.83 10.07
C LEU A 110 -8.36 -8.30 9.85
N LYS A 111 -9.12 -7.60 8.98
CA LYS A 111 -10.49 -7.99 8.64
C LYS A 111 -10.59 -9.42 8.10
N TYR A 112 -9.57 -9.91 7.40
CA TYR A 112 -9.49 -11.27 6.88
C TYR A 112 -8.70 -12.23 7.78
N LYS A 113 -8.42 -11.84 9.04
CA LYS A 113 -7.69 -12.64 10.04
C LYS A 113 -6.28 -13.05 9.59
N LEU A 114 -5.64 -12.26 8.72
CA LEU A 114 -4.27 -12.48 8.27
C LEU A 114 -3.28 -11.86 9.25
N PHE A 115 -3.34 -12.28 10.52
CA PHE A 115 -2.62 -11.64 11.63
C PHE A 115 -1.11 -11.60 11.43
N GLU A 116 -0.48 -12.69 11.00
CA GLU A 116 0.97 -12.72 10.77
C GLU A 116 1.43 -11.68 9.73
N LYS A 117 0.63 -11.47 8.68
CA LYS A 117 0.94 -10.47 7.65
C LYS A 117 0.72 -9.06 8.19
N ALA A 118 -0.37 -8.83 8.91
CA ALA A 118 -0.64 -7.56 9.58
C ALA A 118 0.46 -7.22 10.60
N PHE A 119 0.93 -8.21 11.37
CA PHE A 119 1.99 -8.05 12.35
C PHE A 119 3.31 -7.63 11.70
N ARG A 120 3.72 -8.29 10.61
CA ARG A 120 4.92 -7.88 9.85
C ARG A 120 4.80 -6.45 9.33
N LEU A 121 3.63 -6.08 8.80
CA LEU A 121 3.39 -4.72 8.33
C LEU A 121 3.45 -3.68 9.47
N ALA A 122 2.99 -4.02 10.68
CA ALA A 122 3.12 -3.17 11.86
C ALA A 122 4.59 -3.02 12.31
N ILE A 123 5.43 -4.07 12.14
CA ILE A 123 6.89 -3.96 12.34
C ILE A 123 7.50 -2.99 11.34
N ASP A 124 7.17 -3.14 10.05
CA ASP A 124 7.72 -2.30 8.98
C ASP A 124 7.35 -0.82 9.17
N LEU A 125 6.13 -0.55 9.64
CA LEU A 125 5.67 0.80 9.99
C LEU A 125 6.17 1.30 11.35
N ASN A 126 6.74 0.41 12.18
CA ASN A 126 7.18 0.67 13.55
C ASN A 126 6.14 1.44 14.38
N ASP A 127 4.90 0.96 14.37
CA ASP A 127 3.74 1.72 14.83
C ASP A 127 3.06 1.06 16.03
N HIS A 128 3.11 1.72 17.19
CA HIS A 128 2.55 1.22 18.44
C HIS A 128 1.05 0.91 18.31
N ASP A 129 0.29 1.79 17.68
CA ASP A 129 -1.17 1.69 17.66
C ASP A 129 -1.63 0.48 16.84
N LEU A 130 -0.92 0.16 15.75
CA LEU A 130 -1.21 -1.02 14.95
C LEU A 130 -0.98 -2.32 15.73
N PHE A 131 0.05 -2.38 16.59
CA PHE A 131 0.22 -3.53 17.47
C PHE A 131 -0.92 -3.64 18.49
N MET A 132 -1.41 -2.52 19.03
CA MET A 132 -2.57 -2.52 19.92
C MET A 132 -3.85 -2.96 19.20
N ASP A 133 -4.04 -2.57 17.95
CA ASP A 133 -5.17 -3.05 17.14
C ASP A 133 -5.14 -4.56 16.92
N ILE A 134 -3.95 -5.15 16.64
CA ILE A 134 -3.79 -6.61 16.60
C ILE A 134 -4.15 -7.22 17.95
N HIS A 135 -3.64 -6.66 19.05
CA HIS A 135 -3.86 -7.19 20.40
C HIS A 135 -5.36 -7.32 20.71
N TYR A 136 -6.11 -6.22 20.56
CA TYR A 136 -7.54 -6.23 20.87
C TYR A 136 -8.33 -7.13 19.91
N TYR A 137 -7.99 -7.16 18.63
CA TYR A 137 -8.67 -8.03 17.68
C TYR A 137 -8.41 -9.51 17.99
N ALA A 138 -7.16 -9.87 18.30
CA ALA A 138 -6.76 -11.23 18.65
C ALA A 138 -7.48 -11.73 19.91
N LEU A 139 -7.67 -10.86 20.92
CA LEU A 139 -8.48 -11.19 22.10
C LEU A 139 -9.94 -11.52 21.73
N VAL A 140 -10.56 -10.75 20.83
CA VAL A 140 -11.95 -10.99 20.39
C VAL A 140 -12.12 -12.35 19.71
N VAL A 141 -11.08 -12.84 19.02
CA VAL A 141 -11.10 -14.16 18.37
C VAL A 141 -10.49 -15.28 19.22
N ASN A 142 -10.15 -15.00 20.49
CA ASN A 142 -9.48 -15.90 21.44
C ASN A 142 -8.11 -16.41 20.99
N ASP A 143 -7.40 -15.64 20.17
CA ASP A 143 -5.99 -15.90 19.82
C ASP A 143 -5.08 -15.21 20.85
N HIS A 144 -4.92 -15.85 22.01
CA HIS A 144 -4.18 -15.28 23.13
C HIS A 144 -2.67 -15.20 22.87
N GLU A 145 -2.12 -16.07 22.02
CA GLU A 145 -0.70 -16.05 21.65
C GLU A 145 -0.39 -14.80 20.81
N MET A 146 -1.17 -14.57 19.75
CA MET A 146 -1.03 -13.36 18.93
C MET A 146 -1.29 -12.10 19.74
N ALA A 147 -2.30 -12.12 20.62
CA ALA A 147 -2.61 -10.98 21.49
C ALA A 147 -1.42 -10.64 22.41
N SER A 148 -0.80 -11.64 23.03
CA SER A 148 0.35 -11.43 23.91
C SER A 148 1.56 -10.90 23.13
N ALA A 149 1.87 -11.52 22.00
CA ALA A 149 3.00 -11.10 21.15
C ALA A 149 2.84 -9.65 20.65
N ALA A 150 1.62 -9.26 20.27
CA ALA A 150 1.35 -7.90 19.80
C ALA A 150 1.50 -6.87 20.92
N LYS A 151 1.00 -7.16 22.12
CA LYS A 151 1.16 -6.29 23.29
C LYS A 151 2.63 -6.11 23.68
N GLU A 152 3.39 -7.20 23.76
CA GLU A 152 4.82 -7.14 24.05
C GLU A 152 5.54 -6.26 23.02
N LYS A 153 5.21 -6.40 21.73
CA LYS A 153 5.81 -5.59 20.67
C LYS A 153 5.41 -4.11 20.78
N ALA A 154 4.16 -3.81 21.11
CA ALA A 154 3.71 -2.43 21.33
C ALA A 154 4.52 -1.75 22.45
N GLU A 155 4.70 -2.43 23.58
CA GLU A 155 5.49 -1.92 24.72
C GLU A 155 6.97 -1.67 24.34
N LEU A 156 7.54 -2.53 23.50
CA LEU A 156 8.89 -2.33 22.96
C LEU A 156 8.99 -1.10 22.05
N VAL A 157 7.98 -0.83 21.23
CA VAL A 157 7.96 0.38 20.39
C VAL A 157 7.83 1.64 21.25
N LEU A 158 6.94 1.64 22.25
CA LEU A 158 6.72 2.76 23.15
C LEU A 158 7.97 3.11 23.98
N SER A 159 8.64 2.08 24.54
CA SER A 159 9.84 2.27 25.36
C SER A 159 11.02 2.85 24.56
N ARG A 160 11.21 2.41 23.31
CA ARG A 160 12.22 2.98 22.40
C ARG A 160 11.95 4.46 22.12
N SER A 161 10.71 4.82 21.81
CA SER A 161 10.33 6.21 21.54
C SER A 161 10.60 7.14 22.75
N ASN A 162 10.34 6.66 23.96
CA ASN A 162 10.64 7.41 25.18
C ASN A 162 12.13 7.61 25.40
N SER A 163 12.97 6.60 25.10
CA SER A 163 14.43 6.71 25.26
C SER A 163 15.08 7.70 24.29
N SER A 164 14.56 7.82 23.06
CA SER A 164 15.02 8.80 22.07
C SER A 164 14.61 10.24 22.40
N ALA A 165 13.54 10.44 23.17
CA ALA A 165 13.08 11.77 23.57
C ALA A 165 13.86 12.35 24.78
N THR A 166 14.60 11.50 25.50
CA THR A 166 15.39 11.87 26.69
C THR A 166 16.89 12.05 26.44
N SER A 167 17.34 11.96 25.17
CA SER A 167 18.74 12.16 24.75
C SER A 167 18.87 13.45 23.94
#